data_AF-A0A1F9MAX5-F1
#
_entry.id   AF-A0A1F9MAX5-F1
#
_cell.length_a   1.000
_cell.length_b   1.000
_cell.length_c   1.000
_cell.angle_alpha   90.00
_cell.angle_beta   90.00
_cell.angle_gamma   90.00
#
_symmetry.space_group_name_H-M   'P 1'
#
loop_
_entity.id
_entity.type
_entity.pdbx_description
1 polymer ?
#
loop_
_entity_poly.entity_id
_entity_poly.type
_entity_poly.pdbx_seq_one_letter_code
_entity_poly.pdbx_strand_id
1 'polypeptide(L)'
;MHRPFVRLLPLCFLTLACTEPILVEEKAPPPSAAGDPLADEADRPSLGLEQQVPEDAPPSSRPTLPNDVPAVPPDDPCIPLPELCRCAEACGQGTCDNTLCPGADPCEPVEERDFFLTTVSGTRTKPQDQDDAMDLSLVHFSPVTEEAALVHYDGGTDQKAPDFKTLFQDKRRPEFVSTAVEPNPSWPVTLLGLRTLPGEPIRAPVSGYDLGEGVACIVLFADNDSVTCKYTREDDIVHGYALYVRGICVDERLSSLFRQHASSPDRRPALFPGQAFGRAIGDSIEIAVRDSGTLMDPRSDKDWW
;
A
#
# COMPACT_ATOMS: atom_id res chain seq x y z
N MET A 1 -17.92 -42.23 -59.57
CA MET A 1 -16.71 -42.43 -58.74
C MET A 1 -15.53 -41.82 -59.47
N HIS A 2 -15.13 -40.60 -59.07
CA HIS A 2 -14.03 -39.85 -59.66
C HIS A 2 -13.08 -39.39 -58.57
N ARG A 3 -11.80 -39.62 -58.83
CA ARG A 3 -10.62 -39.27 -58.01
C ARG A 3 -10.19 -37.80 -58.26
N PRO A 4 -9.23 -37.26 -57.47
CA PRO A 4 -9.18 -35.87 -57.03
C PRO A 4 -8.25 -34.96 -57.85
N PHE A 5 -8.45 -33.66 -57.68
CA PHE A 5 -7.70 -32.49 -58.16
C PHE A 5 -7.88 -31.47 -56.99
N VAL A 6 -6.90 -30.76 -56.39
CA VAL A 6 -5.77 -29.99 -56.90
C VAL A 6 -4.85 -29.52 -55.75
N ARG A 7 -3.55 -29.63 -56.01
CA ARG A 7 -2.37 -28.77 -55.72
C ARG A 7 -2.20 -27.97 -54.42
N LEU A 8 -1.00 -28.19 -53.86
CA LEU A 8 -0.10 -27.25 -53.19
C LEU A 8 0.02 -25.87 -53.88
N LEU A 9 0.16 -24.82 -53.08
CA LEU A 9 0.90 -23.59 -53.40
C LEU A 9 1.74 -23.15 -52.17
N PRO A 10 2.87 -22.45 -52.39
CA PRO A 10 4.03 -22.43 -51.49
C PRO A 10 4.14 -21.18 -50.60
N LEU A 11 5.05 -21.30 -49.63
CA LEU A 11 5.69 -20.21 -48.90
C LEU A 11 6.24 -19.13 -49.84
N CYS A 12 6.07 -17.87 -49.47
CA CYS A 12 6.97 -16.78 -49.85
C CYS A 12 7.30 -15.96 -48.60
N PHE A 13 8.56 -16.04 -48.17
CA PHE A 13 9.22 -15.13 -47.25
C PHE A 13 9.41 -13.78 -47.92
N LEU A 14 9.07 -12.69 -47.22
CA LEU A 14 9.61 -11.37 -47.52
C LEU A 14 9.83 -10.62 -46.21
N THR A 15 11.06 -10.72 -45.73
CA THR A 15 11.69 -9.82 -44.76
C THR A 15 11.96 -8.48 -45.43
N LEU A 16 11.30 -7.41 -44.99
CA LEU A 16 11.75 -6.04 -45.23
C LEU A 16 12.11 -5.42 -43.88
N ALA A 17 13.41 -5.30 -43.64
CA ALA A 17 13.97 -4.40 -42.65
C ALA A 17 14.03 -3.00 -43.26
N CYS A 18 13.27 -2.06 -42.69
CA CYS A 18 13.45 -0.63 -42.94
C CYS A 18 14.08 -0.01 -41.70
N THR A 19 15.36 0.30 -41.81
CA THR A 19 16.14 1.10 -40.88
C THR A 19 15.73 2.56 -41.07
N GLU A 20 15.05 3.16 -40.10
CA GLU A 20 14.83 4.60 -40.06
C GLU A 20 16.02 5.32 -39.38
N PRO A 21 16.45 6.48 -39.89
CA PRO A 21 17.52 7.25 -39.26
C PRO A 21 17.01 7.99 -38.02
N ILE A 22 17.72 7.78 -36.90
CA ILE A 22 17.58 8.54 -35.65
C ILE A 22 18.08 9.97 -35.91
N LEU A 23 17.15 10.93 -36.00
CA LEU A 23 17.45 12.35 -35.87
C LEU A 23 17.67 12.65 -34.38
N VAL A 24 18.92 12.94 -34.02
CA VAL A 24 19.29 13.50 -32.72
C VAL A 24 18.88 14.97 -32.72
N GLU A 25 17.80 15.29 -32.04
CA GLU A 25 17.42 16.68 -31.76
C GLU A 25 18.19 17.15 -30.52
N GLU A 26 19.13 18.06 -30.76
CA GLU A 26 19.98 18.68 -29.75
C GLU A 26 19.14 19.62 -28.88
N LYS A 27 18.82 19.18 -27.65
CA LYS A 27 18.04 19.94 -26.68
C LYS A 27 18.84 21.15 -26.18
N ALA A 28 18.42 22.35 -26.59
CA ALA A 28 18.97 23.61 -26.12
C ALA A 28 18.83 23.76 -24.58
N PRO A 29 19.82 24.37 -23.90
CA PRO A 29 19.74 24.63 -22.46
C PRO A 29 18.65 25.67 -22.13
N PRO A 30 17.98 25.54 -20.96
CA PRO A 30 16.93 26.47 -20.56
C PRO A 30 17.47 27.88 -20.30
N PRO A 31 16.69 28.93 -20.60
CA PRO A 31 17.09 30.30 -20.34
C PRO A 31 17.13 30.61 -18.84
N SER A 32 18.22 31.30 -18.46
CA SER A 32 18.47 31.94 -17.17
C SER A 32 17.32 32.88 -16.78
N ALA A 33 16.69 32.63 -15.63
CA ALA A 33 15.70 33.52 -15.04
C ALA A 33 16.39 34.75 -14.44
N ALA A 34 16.43 35.84 -15.21
CA ALA A 34 16.27 37.19 -14.66
C ALA A 34 14.81 37.29 -14.16
N GLY A 35 14.50 37.68 -12.93
CA GLY A 35 14.92 38.93 -12.30
C GLY A 35 13.87 39.98 -12.63
N ASP A 36 12.85 40.13 -11.77
CA ASP A 36 11.98 41.30 -11.73
C ASP A 36 11.23 41.39 -10.38
N PRO A 37 10.76 42.59 -9.98
CA PRO A 37 10.98 43.11 -8.64
C PRO A 37 9.70 43.39 -7.87
N LEU A 38 9.87 43.59 -6.55
CA LEU A 38 9.12 44.50 -5.67
C LEU A 38 7.60 44.60 -5.92
N ALA A 39 6.85 43.82 -5.14
CA ALA A 39 5.50 44.19 -4.74
C ALA A 39 5.45 44.39 -3.22
N ASP A 40 5.16 45.65 -2.90
CA ASP A 40 4.70 46.25 -1.66
C ASP A 40 3.72 45.35 -0.87
N GLU A 41 4.09 44.93 0.34
CA GLU A 41 3.14 44.42 1.34
C GLU A 41 3.53 44.95 2.72
N ALA A 42 3.29 46.24 2.91
CA ALA A 42 3.08 46.81 4.23
C ALA A 42 1.67 46.45 4.73
N ASP A 43 1.57 46.22 6.03
CA ASP A 43 0.34 46.11 6.83
C ASP A 43 -0.15 44.68 7.15
N ARG A 44 0.56 44.02 8.08
CA ARG A 44 -0.02 42.98 8.95
C ARG A 44 0.37 43.22 10.41
N PRO A 45 -0.59 43.27 11.35
CA PRO A 45 -0.31 43.54 12.75
C PRO A 45 0.33 42.34 13.44
N SER A 46 1.44 42.59 14.14
CA SER A 46 2.12 41.65 15.01
C SER A 46 1.23 41.28 16.21
N LEU A 47 0.70 40.06 16.23
CA LEU A 47 0.19 39.45 17.45
C LEU A 47 1.35 38.76 18.16
N GLY A 48 1.93 39.46 19.14
CA GLY A 48 2.84 38.88 20.11
C GLY A 48 2.11 37.92 21.03
N LEU A 49 2.48 36.64 20.95
CA LEU A 49 2.28 35.67 22.02
C LEU A 49 3.67 35.20 22.45
N GLU A 50 4.28 36.03 23.29
CA GLU A 50 5.42 35.67 24.14
C GLU A 50 4.89 34.67 25.18
N GLN A 51 5.10 33.37 24.95
CA GLN A 51 4.99 32.36 26.02
C GLN A 51 6.37 32.13 26.59
N GLN A 52 6.62 32.77 27.74
CA GLN A 52 7.74 32.51 28.63
C GLN A 52 7.68 31.05 29.10
N VAL A 53 8.72 30.28 28.75
CA VAL A 53 9.00 28.97 29.34
C VAL A 53 9.82 29.21 30.61
N PRO A 54 9.39 28.76 31.80
CA PRO A 54 10.23 28.83 32.98
C PRO A 54 11.33 27.76 32.91
N GLU A 55 12.57 28.22 32.77
CA GLU A 55 13.79 27.53 33.21
C GLU A 55 13.72 27.33 34.73
N ASP A 56 13.41 26.11 35.18
CA ASP A 56 13.94 25.49 36.40
C ASP A 56 13.17 24.19 36.70
N ALA A 57 13.66 23.07 36.15
CA ALA A 57 13.27 21.73 36.60
C ALA A 57 14.54 20.96 37.02
N PRO A 58 14.63 20.45 38.26
CA PRO A 58 15.79 19.72 38.75
C PRO A 58 15.95 18.36 38.05
N PRO A 59 17.17 17.79 38.00
CA PRO A 59 17.42 16.53 37.32
C PRO A 59 16.63 15.38 37.95
N SER A 60 15.69 14.84 37.18
CA SER A 60 14.91 13.66 37.55
C SER A 60 15.82 12.45 37.74
N SER A 61 15.76 11.89 38.94
CA SER A 61 16.51 10.71 39.36
C SER A 61 15.98 9.47 38.64
N ARG A 62 16.87 8.68 38.02
CA ARG A 62 16.55 7.38 37.42
C ARG A 62 15.84 6.47 38.44
N PRO A 63 14.69 5.86 38.12
CA PRO A 63 14.18 4.74 38.87
C PRO A 63 15.03 3.51 38.58
N THR A 64 15.66 2.95 39.63
CA THR A 64 16.30 1.64 39.58
C THR A 64 15.19 0.58 39.51
N LEU A 65 15.12 -0.16 38.41
CA LEU A 65 14.26 -1.34 38.27
C LEU A 65 14.73 -2.44 39.22
N PRO A 66 13.82 -3.09 39.98
CA PRO A 66 14.16 -4.30 40.72
C PRO A 66 14.45 -5.45 39.75
N ASN A 67 15.67 -5.98 39.84
CA ASN A 67 16.09 -7.23 39.22
C ASN A 67 15.40 -8.39 39.95
N ASP A 68 14.19 -8.78 39.52
CA ASP A 68 13.59 -10.08 39.83
C ASP A 68 12.42 -10.33 38.86
N VAL A 69 12.75 -10.65 37.60
CA VAL A 69 11.79 -11.26 36.67
C VAL A 69 12.04 -12.77 36.69
N PRO A 70 11.09 -13.61 37.11
CA PRO A 70 11.24 -15.06 37.06
C PRO A 70 11.38 -15.52 35.60
N ALA A 71 12.28 -16.47 35.38
CA ALA A 71 12.54 -17.08 34.08
C ALA A 71 11.23 -17.57 33.44
N VAL A 72 10.97 -17.09 32.22
CA VAL A 72 9.93 -17.63 31.33
C VAL A 72 10.32 -19.08 30.99
N PRO A 73 9.47 -20.09 31.26
CA PRO A 73 9.75 -21.46 30.85
C PRO A 73 9.79 -21.55 29.32
N PRO A 74 10.66 -22.41 28.74
CA PRO A 74 10.72 -22.60 27.31
C PRO A 74 9.48 -23.35 26.81
N ASP A 75 8.98 -22.89 25.67
CA ASP A 75 8.13 -23.58 24.69
C ASP A 75 6.79 -24.17 25.19
N ASP A 76 5.71 -23.43 24.94
CA ASP A 76 4.39 -24.03 24.70
C ASP A 76 4.05 -23.82 23.21
N PRO A 77 4.07 -24.87 22.38
CA PRO A 77 3.82 -24.73 20.95
C PRO A 77 2.31 -24.62 20.71
N CYS A 78 1.92 -23.62 19.91
CA CYS A 78 0.61 -23.48 19.29
C CYS A 78 -0.57 -23.30 20.26
N ILE A 79 -0.90 -22.03 20.56
CA ILE A 79 -2.30 -21.65 20.73
C ILE A 79 -2.84 -21.41 19.31
N PRO A 80 -3.62 -22.32 18.71
CA PRO A 80 -4.21 -22.06 17.40
C PRO A 80 -5.24 -20.94 17.53
N LEU A 81 -5.14 -19.93 16.67
CA LEU A 81 -6.23 -19.00 16.43
C LEU A 81 -7.46 -19.80 15.97
N PRO A 82 -8.66 -19.58 16.52
CA PRO A 82 -9.83 -20.42 16.26
C PRO A 82 -10.25 -20.49 14.79
N GLU A 83 -9.83 -19.54 13.95
CA GLU A 83 -10.07 -19.57 12.50
C GLU A 83 -9.13 -20.52 11.74
N LEU A 84 -7.92 -20.79 12.25
CA LEU A 84 -7.01 -21.79 11.70
C LEU A 84 -7.46 -23.23 12.00
N CYS A 85 -8.34 -23.41 12.99
CA CYS A 85 -8.83 -24.73 13.40
C CYS A 85 -9.96 -25.31 12.53
N ARG A 86 -10.45 -24.62 11.50
CA ARG A 86 -11.39 -25.25 10.55
C ARG A 86 -10.74 -26.34 9.67
N CYS A 87 -9.41 -26.37 9.62
CA CYS A 87 -8.67 -27.44 8.94
C CYS A 87 -8.72 -28.79 9.66
N ALA A 88 -8.97 -28.82 10.97
CA ALA A 88 -8.89 -30.06 11.76
C ALA A 88 -9.99 -31.08 11.42
N GLU A 89 -11.17 -30.64 10.95
CA GLU A 89 -12.24 -31.56 10.54
C GLU A 89 -12.04 -32.12 9.12
N ALA A 90 -11.30 -31.41 8.25
CA ALA A 90 -10.95 -31.87 6.91
C ALA A 90 -9.69 -32.76 6.88
N CYS A 91 -8.75 -32.54 7.79
CA CYS A 91 -7.57 -33.38 7.98
C CYS A 91 -7.94 -34.64 8.77
N GLY A 92 -8.59 -35.60 8.11
CA GLY A 92 -8.75 -36.94 8.63
C GLY A 92 -7.39 -37.57 8.93
N GLN A 93 -7.03 -37.61 10.22
CA GLN A 93 -5.83 -38.22 10.83
C GLN A 93 -4.62 -37.29 11.05
N GLY A 94 -4.66 -36.56 12.17
CA GLY A 94 -3.63 -36.75 13.20
C GLY A 94 -2.35 -35.90 13.17
N THR A 95 -2.12 -35.03 12.19
CA THR A 95 -1.04 -34.03 12.28
C THR A 95 -1.43 -32.74 11.55
N CYS A 96 -1.64 -31.66 12.30
CA CYS A 96 -1.67 -30.30 11.76
C CYS A 96 -0.22 -29.84 11.65
N ASP A 97 0.46 -30.21 10.57
CA ASP A 97 1.64 -29.45 10.16
C ASP A 97 1.14 -28.04 9.75
N ASN A 98 1.93 -26.98 9.92
CA ASN A 98 1.56 -25.59 9.57
C ASN A 98 1.32 -25.37 8.06
N THR A 99 1.18 -26.45 7.31
CA THR A 99 0.62 -26.47 5.97
C THR A 99 -0.87 -26.21 6.08
N LEU A 100 -1.29 -24.97 5.79
CA LEU A 100 -2.69 -24.64 5.54
C LEU A 100 -3.35 -25.70 4.68
N CYS A 101 -4.65 -25.94 4.92
CA CYS A 101 -5.46 -26.75 4.05
C CYS A 101 -5.18 -26.41 2.57
N PRO A 102 -4.62 -27.34 1.77
CA PRO A 102 -4.52 -27.13 0.34
C PRO A 102 -5.96 -27.05 -0.20
N GLY A 103 -6.40 -25.86 -0.62
CA GLY A 103 -7.64 -25.70 -1.38
C GLY A 103 -8.60 -24.58 -0.97
N ALA A 104 -8.27 -23.70 -0.03
CA ALA A 104 -9.04 -22.45 0.07
C ALA A 104 -8.70 -21.57 -1.14
N ASP A 105 -9.71 -21.24 -1.96
CA ASP A 105 -9.52 -20.35 -3.10
C ASP A 105 -9.15 -18.95 -2.55
N PRO A 106 -7.98 -18.39 -2.91
CA PRO A 106 -7.58 -17.07 -2.43
C PRO A 106 -8.57 -15.97 -2.85
N CYS A 107 -9.46 -16.23 -3.80
CA CYS A 107 -10.51 -15.32 -4.23
C CYS A 107 -11.87 -15.56 -3.58
N GLU A 108 -11.97 -16.40 -2.55
CA GLU A 108 -13.18 -16.49 -1.75
C GLU A 108 -13.50 -15.13 -1.10
N PRO A 109 -14.79 -14.71 -1.08
CA PRO A 109 -15.20 -13.49 -0.41
C PRO A 109 -14.66 -13.40 1.02
N VAL A 110 -14.40 -12.17 1.48
CA VAL A 110 -14.09 -11.95 2.89
C VAL A 110 -15.39 -11.95 3.68
N GLU A 111 -15.48 -12.82 4.69
CA GLU A 111 -16.68 -13.03 5.51
C GLU A 111 -16.86 -11.91 6.56
N GLU A 112 -16.92 -10.66 6.09
CA GLU A 112 -17.01 -9.46 6.94
C GLU A 112 -18.17 -8.56 6.52
N ARG A 113 -18.23 -7.37 7.14
CA ARG A 113 -19.20 -6.32 6.80
C ARG A 113 -19.11 -5.96 5.32
N ASP A 114 -20.25 -5.66 4.72
CA ASP A 114 -20.33 -5.14 3.35
C ASP A 114 -19.55 -3.82 3.17
N PHE A 115 -19.07 -3.63 1.93
CA PHE A 115 -18.46 -2.38 1.50
C PHE A 115 -19.55 -1.33 1.23
N PHE A 116 -19.22 -0.07 1.47
CA PHE A 116 -20.16 1.02 1.29
C PHE A 116 -19.49 2.25 0.67
N LEU A 117 -20.33 3.18 0.20
CA LEU A 117 -19.88 4.42 -0.41
C LEU A 117 -19.93 5.57 0.59
N THR A 118 -18.80 6.23 0.78
CA THR A 118 -18.74 7.52 1.48
C THR A 118 -18.67 8.68 0.48
N THR A 119 -18.76 9.91 0.97
CA THR A 119 -18.55 11.11 0.15
C THR A 119 -17.07 11.52 0.12
N VAL A 120 -16.59 12.04 -1.00
CA VAL A 120 -15.22 12.58 -1.09
C VAL A 120 -15.23 14.10 -1.16
N SER A 121 -14.13 14.72 -0.75
CA SER A 121 -13.89 16.16 -0.89
C SER A 121 -13.11 16.45 -2.18
N GLY A 122 -13.27 17.67 -2.69
CA GLY A 122 -12.53 18.16 -3.85
C GLY A 122 -13.16 17.79 -5.20
N THR A 123 -12.56 18.32 -6.27
CA THR A 123 -12.94 18.04 -7.66
C THR A 123 -11.80 17.31 -8.35
N ARG A 124 -12.08 16.09 -8.82
CA ARG A 124 -11.13 15.29 -9.61
C ARG A 124 -10.79 15.97 -10.93
N THR A 125 -9.51 15.93 -11.31
CA THR A 125 -9.01 16.51 -12.56
C THR A 125 -8.60 15.47 -13.61
N LYS A 126 -8.52 14.18 -13.27
CA LYS A 126 -8.16 13.06 -14.17
C LYS A 126 -9.02 11.80 -13.96
N PRO A 127 -9.29 10.98 -14.99
CA PRO A 127 -9.90 9.65 -14.83
C PRO A 127 -9.05 8.72 -13.95
N GLN A 128 -9.70 7.78 -13.24
CA GLN A 128 -9.09 6.95 -12.19
C GLN A 128 -8.14 5.87 -12.71
N ASP A 129 -8.45 5.34 -13.89
CA ASP A 129 -7.83 4.20 -14.55
C ASP A 129 -6.59 4.58 -15.38
N GLN A 130 -6.18 5.84 -15.33
CA GLN A 130 -5.06 6.39 -16.11
C GLN A 130 -4.06 7.18 -15.25
N ASP A 131 -4.23 7.16 -13.93
CA ASP A 131 -3.36 7.88 -13.01
C ASP A 131 -2.42 6.89 -12.32
N ASP A 132 -1.14 6.92 -12.71
CA ASP A 132 -0.06 6.13 -12.10
C ASP A 132 0.15 6.49 -10.62
N ALA A 133 -0.35 7.65 -10.18
CA ALA A 133 -0.44 7.98 -8.76
C ALA A 133 -1.48 7.11 -8.03
N MET A 134 -2.50 6.60 -8.70
CA MET A 134 -3.56 5.79 -8.09
C MET A 134 -3.32 4.30 -8.28
N ASP A 135 -2.85 3.89 -9.45
CA ASP A 135 -2.55 2.50 -9.79
C ASP A 135 -1.04 2.30 -9.96
N LEU A 136 -0.42 1.65 -8.97
CA LEU A 136 1.01 1.36 -9.04
C LEU A 136 1.36 0.32 -10.10
N SER A 137 0.41 -0.43 -10.67
CA SER A 137 0.70 -1.38 -11.76
C SER A 137 1.35 -0.67 -12.96
N LEU A 138 1.11 0.65 -13.07
CA LEU A 138 1.69 1.56 -14.05
C LEU A 138 3.12 2.02 -13.69
N VAL A 139 3.58 1.78 -12.46
CA VAL A 139 4.91 2.15 -11.97
C VAL A 139 5.88 0.97 -12.12
N HIS A 140 6.98 1.21 -12.83
CA HIS A 140 8.04 0.22 -13.02
C HIS A 140 9.02 0.20 -11.85
N PHE A 141 8.79 -0.69 -10.89
CA PHE A 141 9.72 -0.93 -9.78
C PHE A 141 10.91 -1.79 -10.23
N SER A 142 12.11 -1.41 -9.77
CA SER A 142 13.33 -2.19 -9.92
C SER A 142 13.68 -2.88 -8.60
N PRO A 143 13.91 -4.20 -8.58
CA PRO A 143 14.41 -4.88 -7.39
C PRO A 143 15.72 -4.29 -6.91
N VAL A 144 15.90 -4.18 -5.59
CA VAL A 144 17.12 -3.68 -4.96
C VAL A 144 17.64 -4.68 -3.94
N THR A 145 18.93 -4.58 -3.60
CA THR A 145 19.59 -5.45 -2.59
C THR A 145 19.61 -4.83 -1.20
N GLU A 146 18.80 -3.79 -0.97
CA GLU A 146 18.63 -3.18 0.34
C GLU A 146 18.06 -4.20 1.33
N GLU A 147 18.42 -4.08 2.60
CA GLU A 147 18.01 -5.07 3.59
C GLU A 147 16.50 -5.09 3.79
N ALA A 148 15.90 -6.28 3.73
CA ALA A 148 14.49 -6.51 4.05
C ALA A 148 14.31 -6.56 5.59
N ALA A 149 14.56 -5.43 6.24
CA ALA A 149 14.44 -5.24 7.68
C ALA A 149 13.88 -3.85 7.98
N LEU A 150 13.44 -3.62 9.23
CA LEU A 150 13.06 -2.29 9.67
C LEU A 150 14.27 -1.35 9.62
N VAL A 151 14.01 -0.10 9.24
CA VAL A 151 14.99 0.98 9.21
C VAL A 151 14.56 2.05 10.20
N HIS A 152 15.50 2.50 11.02
CA HIS A 152 15.29 3.66 11.87
C HIS A 152 15.69 4.93 11.11
N TYR A 153 14.74 5.86 10.97
CA TYR A 153 14.99 7.20 10.48
C TYR A 153 14.86 8.20 11.63
N ASP A 154 15.72 9.22 11.64
CA ASP A 154 15.60 10.33 12.59
C ASP A 154 14.37 11.20 12.31
N GLY A 155 13.97 12.02 13.28
CA GLY A 155 12.91 13.01 13.15
C GLY A 155 11.62 12.65 13.89
N GLY A 156 10.57 13.43 13.64
CA GLY A 156 9.26 13.22 14.27
C GLY A 156 8.53 11.99 13.71
N THR A 157 7.62 11.45 14.53
CA THR A 157 6.66 10.41 14.14
C THR A 157 5.28 11.02 14.02
N ASP A 158 4.55 10.73 12.94
CA ASP A 158 3.11 10.99 12.88
C ASP A 158 2.35 9.84 13.55
N GLN A 159 1.77 10.11 14.72
CA GLN A 159 0.95 9.13 15.45
C GLN A 159 -0.34 8.73 14.73
N LYS A 160 -0.73 9.46 13.68
CA LYS A 160 -1.91 9.16 12.88
C LYS A 160 -1.62 8.33 11.65
N ALA A 161 -0.36 8.08 11.31
CA ALA A 161 0.01 7.27 10.16
C ALA A 161 -0.64 5.87 10.22
N PRO A 162 -0.88 5.22 9.06
CA PRO A 162 -1.44 3.87 9.02
C PRO A 162 -0.50 2.85 9.68
N ASP A 163 -1.00 2.07 10.63
CA ASP A 163 -0.24 1.03 11.34
C ASP A 163 -0.24 -0.28 10.54
N PHE A 164 0.89 -0.61 9.91
CA PHE A 164 1.02 -1.78 9.03
C PHE A 164 0.92 -3.12 9.77
N LYS A 165 1.11 -3.16 11.09
CA LYS A 165 0.83 -4.38 11.87
C LYS A 165 -0.63 -4.79 11.69
N THR A 166 -1.53 -3.82 11.58
CA THR A 166 -2.97 -4.05 11.48
C THR A 166 -3.45 -4.47 10.08
N LEU A 167 -2.54 -4.62 9.10
CA LEU A 167 -2.82 -5.35 7.85
C LEU A 167 -3.23 -6.80 8.13
N PHE A 168 -2.67 -7.39 9.18
CA PHE A 168 -2.86 -8.77 9.57
C PHE A 168 -3.75 -8.87 10.82
N GLN A 169 -4.59 -9.89 10.88
CA GLN A 169 -5.58 -10.06 11.96
C GLN A 169 -4.93 -10.18 13.35
N ASP A 170 -3.80 -10.87 13.43
CA ASP A 170 -3.03 -11.08 14.66
C ASP A 170 -2.11 -9.89 15.01
N LYS A 171 -2.15 -8.83 14.21
CA LYS A 171 -1.34 -7.61 14.36
C LYS A 171 0.17 -7.89 14.37
N ARG A 172 0.60 -8.92 13.62
CA ARG A 172 2.02 -9.25 13.52
C ARG A 172 2.79 -8.27 12.63
N ARG A 173 4.09 -8.18 12.86
CA ARG A 173 5.03 -7.73 11.83
C ARG A 173 5.43 -8.97 11.00
N PRO A 174 5.08 -9.03 9.69
CA PRO A 174 5.50 -10.12 8.83
C PRO A 174 7.02 -10.09 8.62
N GLU A 175 7.59 -11.21 8.20
CA GLU A 175 8.91 -11.21 7.58
C GLU A 175 8.87 -10.37 6.31
N PHE A 176 9.88 -9.53 6.07
CA PHE A 176 10.03 -8.81 4.82
C PHE A 176 10.81 -9.67 3.84
N VAL A 177 10.30 -9.84 2.63
CA VAL A 177 10.78 -10.90 1.71
C VAL A 177 11.37 -10.35 0.42
N SER A 178 11.06 -9.10 0.07
CA SER A 178 11.61 -8.42 -1.10
C SER A 178 11.61 -6.92 -0.89
N THR A 179 12.51 -6.25 -1.61
CA THR A 179 12.63 -4.79 -1.64
C THR A 179 12.78 -4.33 -3.07
N ALA A 180 12.03 -3.31 -3.46
CA ALA A 180 12.15 -2.68 -4.76
C ALA A 180 11.98 -1.17 -4.65
N VAL A 181 12.36 -0.48 -5.71
CA VAL A 181 12.41 0.97 -5.75
C VAL A 181 11.82 1.53 -7.04
N GLU A 182 11.15 2.67 -6.95
CA GLU A 182 10.61 3.39 -8.10
C GLU A 182 11.72 4.09 -8.90
N PRO A 183 11.45 4.53 -10.14
CA PRO A 183 12.39 5.36 -10.90
C PRO A 183 12.66 6.71 -10.21
N ASN A 184 13.93 7.14 -10.18
CA ASN A 184 14.38 8.40 -9.55
C ASN A 184 13.91 8.56 -8.08
N PRO A 185 14.22 7.60 -7.20
CA PRO A 185 13.59 7.53 -5.90
C PRO A 185 14.19 8.52 -4.90
N SER A 186 13.34 9.00 -3.98
CA SER A 186 13.78 9.77 -2.81
C SER A 186 14.24 8.86 -1.65
N TRP A 187 13.90 7.58 -1.72
CA TRP A 187 14.14 6.59 -0.66
C TRP A 187 14.81 5.33 -1.23
N PRO A 188 15.63 4.62 -0.43
CA PRO A 188 16.33 3.43 -0.90
C PRO A 188 15.38 2.27 -1.25
N VAL A 189 14.23 2.18 -0.58
CA VAL A 189 13.15 1.24 -0.89
C VAL A 189 11.83 2.01 -0.93
N THR A 190 10.98 1.71 -1.91
CA THR A 190 9.63 2.30 -2.02
C THR A 190 8.53 1.26 -2.23
N LEU A 191 8.89 -0.01 -2.37
CA LEU A 191 8.00 -1.16 -2.41
C LEU A 191 8.61 -2.30 -1.57
N LEU A 192 7.81 -2.88 -0.68
CA LEU A 192 8.23 -3.89 0.27
C LEU A 192 7.34 -5.13 0.18
N GLY A 193 7.96 -6.28 -0.06
CA GLY A 193 7.29 -7.57 0.01
C GLY A 193 7.14 -8.03 1.45
N LEU A 194 5.94 -8.46 1.82
CA LEU A 194 5.59 -8.97 3.14
C LEU A 194 5.20 -10.44 3.03
N ARG A 195 5.75 -11.30 3.90
CA ARG A 195 5.40 -12.73 3.97
C ARG A 195 3.95 -12.91 4.39
N THR A 196 3.21 -13.68 3.60
CA THR A 196 1.82 -14.05 3.84
C THR A 196 1.61 -15.54 3.72
N LEU A 197 0.43 -15.97 4.13
CA LEU A 197 -0.12 -17.27 3.82
C LEU A 197 -1.12 -17.14 2.66
N PRO A 198 -1.12 -18.05 1.66
CA PRO A 198 -2.15 -18.01 0.62
C PRO A 198 -3.56 -18.07 1.22
N GLY A 199 -4.44 -17.17 0.80
CA GLY A 199 -5.80 -17.03 1.33
C GLY A 199 -5.92 -16.21 2.63
N GLU A 200 -4.81 -15.73 3.20
CA GLU A 200 -4.79 -14.90 4.42
C GLU A 200 -5.54 -13.57 4.18
N PRO A 201 -6.57 -13.25 4.99
CA PRO A 201 -7.28 -11.97 4.86
C PRO A 201 -6.34 -10.77 5.08
N ILE A 202 -6.40 -9.82 4.16
CA ILE A 202 -5.67 -8.54 4.25
C ILE A 202 -6.65 -7.41 4.58
N ARG A 203 -6.29 -6.61 5.57
CA ARG A 203 -7.18 -5.66 6.25
C ARG A 203 -6.73 -4.23 6.07
N ALA A 204 -7.67 -3.30 6.05
CA ALA A 204 -7.37 -1.88 6.01
C ALA A 204 -6.64 -1.45 7.29
N PRO A 205 -5.40 -0.93 7.20
CA PRO A 205 -4.69 -0.52 8.40
C PRO A 205 -5.45 0.54 9.18
N VAL A 206 -5.42 0.38 10.50
CA VAL A 206 -5.91 1.37 11.44
C VAL A 206 -4.99 2.59 11.37
N SER A 207 -5.60 3.78 11.37
CA SER A 207 -4.89 5.06 11.42
C SER A 207 -5.53 5.94 12.50
N GLY A 208 -4.85 7.01 12.88
CA GLY A 208 -5.40 8.02 13.80
C GLY A 208 -6.21 9.11 13.11
N TYR A 209 -6.42 9.02 11.80
CA TYR A 209 -7.23 9.96 11.04
C TYR A 209 -8.73 9.67 11.23
N ASP A 210 -9.51 10.73 11.46
CA ASP A 210 -10.96 10.67 11.45
C ASP A 210 -11.46 11.25 10.14
N LEU A 211 -11.88 10.37 9.24
CA LEU A 211 -12.47 10.77 7.97
C LEU A 211 -13.97 11.04 8.15
N GLY A 212 -14.58 10.80 9.31
CA GLY A 212 -16.03 10.78 9.50
C GLY A 212 -16.65 9.45 9.10
N GLU A 213 -17.92 9.22 9.51
CA GLU A 213 -18.66 7.96 9.24
C GLU A 213 -17.98 6.69 9.79
N GLY A 214 -16.92 6.82 10.60
CA GLY A 214 -16.14 5.73 11.17
C GLY A 214 -15.23 5.02 10.17
N VAL A 215 -14.96 5.58 9.00
CA VAL A 215 -14.07 4.97 7.99
C VAL A 215 -12.61 5.21 8.31
N ALA A 216 -11.77 4.22 7.99
CA ALA A 216 -10.32 4.35 8.05
C ALA A 216 -9.77 5.02 6.79
N CYS A 217 -10.25 4.60 5.63
CA CYS A 217 -9.72 5.07 4.34
C CYS A 217 -10.79 5.02 3.25
N ILE A 218 -10.60 5.84 2.23
CA ILE A 218 -11.33 5.77 0.96
C ILE A 218 -10.54 4.95 -0.04
N VAL A 219 -11.23 4.22 -0.91
CA VAL A 219 -10.62 3.41 -1.96
C VAL A 219 -10.52 4.23 -3.24
N LEU A 220 -9.29 4.53 -3.64
CA LEU A 220 -8.96 5.30 -4.83
C LEU A 220 -8.59 4.42 -6.02
N PHE A 221 -8.31 3.15 -5.80
CA PHE A 221 -8.17 2.17 -6.86
C PHE A 221 -8.51 0.78 -6.32
N ALA A 222 -9.18 -0.04 -7.12
CA ALA A 222 -9.37 -1.45 -6.85
C ALA A 222 -9.57 -2.21 -8.17
N ASP A 223 -8.72 -3.20 -8.40
CA ASP A 223 -8.88 -4.16 -9.48
C ASP A 223 -8.98 -5.58 -8.93
N ASN A 224 -8.51 -6.58 -9.67
CA ASN A 224 -8.58 -7.97 -9.21
C ASN A 224 -7.44 -8.32 -8.24
N ASP A 225 -6.28 -7.66 -8.37
CA ASP A 225 -5.07 -8.05 -7.65
C ASP A 225 -4.40 -6.96 -6.80
N SER A 226 -5.00 -5.76 -6.78
CA SER A 226 -4.48 -4.61 -6.07
C SER A 226 -5.55 -3.61 -5.61
N VAL A 227 -5.23 -2.89 -4.54
CA VAL A 227 -6.06 -1.83 -3.94
C VAL A 227 -5.19 -0.66 -3.54
N THR A 228 -5.71 0.55 -3.74
CA THR A 228 -5.15 1.80 -3.22
C THR A 228 -6.14 2.46 -2.27
N CYS A 229 -5.69 2.67 -1.03
CA CYS A 229 -6.44 3.27 0.05
C CYS A 229 -5.83 4.59 0.46
N LYS A 230 -6.63 5.65 0.56
CA LYS A 230 -6.18 6.96 1.05
C LYS A 230 -6.81 7.31 2.39
N TYR A 231 -6.00 7.90 3.26
CA TYR A 231 -6.33 8.24 4.65
C TYR A 231 -6.76 9.70 4.83
N THR A 232 -7.29 10.31 3.77
CA THR A 232 -7.98 11.59 3.78
C THR A 232 -9.22 11.51 2.86
N ARG A 233 -10.05 12.56 2.82
CA ARG A 233 -11.30 12.54 2.03
C ARG A 233 -11.11 12.98 0.58
N GLU A 234 -9.97 13.56 0.23
CA GLU A 234 -9.74 14.10 -1.11
C GLU A 234 -9.50 12.98 -2.11
N ASP A 235 -10.12 13.10 -3.27
CA ASP A 235 -10.05 12.13 -4.36
C ASP A 235 -8.86 12.35 -5.32
N ASP A 236 -7.69 12.54 -4.72
CA ASP A 236 -6.37 12.73 -5.36
C ASP A 236 -5.28 12.09 -4.49
N ILE A 237 -3.99 12.21 -4.82
CA ILE A 237 -2.86 11.71 -3.99
C ILE A 237 -1.99 12.88 -3.50
N VAL A 238 -2.49 14.12 -3.58
CA VAL A 238 -1.68 15.33 -3.36
C VAL A 238 -1.35 15.52 -1.89
N HIS A 239 -2.27 15.16 -0.99
CA HIS A 239 -2.13 15.35 0.45
C HIS A 239 -2.48 14.10 1.25
N GLY A 240 -1.71 13.85 2.30
CA GLY A 240 -1.93 12.75 3.23
C GLY A 240 -1.40 11.41 2.72
N TYR A 241 -1.66 10.36 3.50
CA TYR A 241 -1.15 9.03 3.21
C TYR A 241 -2.02 8.26 2.23
N ALA A 242 -1.36 7.61 1.27
CA ALA A 242 -1.96 6.59 0.42
C ALA A 242 -1.19 5.28 0.54
N LEU A 243 -1.88 4.21 0.85
CA LEU A 243 -1.35 2.85 0.93
C LEU A 243 -1.76 2.08 -0.31
N TYR A 244 -0.80 1.40 -0.90
CA TYR A 244 -0.98 0.51 -2.04
C TYR A 244 -0.70 -0.91 -1.59
N VAL A 245 -1.57 -1.84 -1.95
CA VAL A 245 -1.42 -3.26 -1.66
C VAL A 245 -1.67 -4.05 -2.93
N ARG A 246 -0.79 -5.00 -3.25
CA ARG A 246 -0.85 -5.83 -4.45
C ARG A 246 -0.42 -7.27 -4.16
N GLY A 247 -0.78 -8.20 -5.04
CA GLY A 247 -0.60 -9.64 -4.81
C GLY A 247 -1.69 -10.24 -3.92
N ILE A 248 -2.85 -9.59 -3.88
CA ILE A 248 -4.04 -10.02 -3.14
C ILE A 248 -5.14 -10.41 -4.13
N CYS A 249 -6.13 -11.21 -3.77
CA CYS A 249 -7.38 -11.26 -4.51
C CYS A 249 -8.36 -10.33 -3.82
N VAL A 250 -8.71 -9.25 -4.49
CA VAL A 250 -9.63 -8.23 -3.96
C VAL A 250 -11.04 -8.80 -3.93
N ASP A 251 -11.80 -8.57 -2.84
CA ASP A 251 -13.18 -9.03 -2.76
C ASP A 251 -14.00 -8.46 -3.93
N GLU A 252 -14.70 -9.35 -4.67
CA GLU A 252 -15.43 -8.96 -5.88
C GLU A 252 -16.50 -7.89 -5.61
N ARG A 253 -17.08 -7.85 -4.40
CA ARG A 253 -18.04 -6.81 -4.01
C ARG A 253 -17.36 -5.44 -3.95
N LEU A 254 -16.12 -5.37 -3.45
CA LEU A 254 -15.36 -4.11 -3.40
C LEU A 254 -14.96 -3.66 -4.81
N SER A 255 -14.33 -4.53 -5.60
CA SER A 255 -13.89 -4.18 -6.95
C SER A 255 -15.07 -3.83 -7.87
N SER A 256 -16.22 -4.49 -7.69
CA SER A 256 -17.45 -4.15 -8.41
C SER A 256 -18.05 -2.82 -7.95
N LEU A 257 -18.10 -2.54 -6.64
CA LEU A 257 -18.58 -1.27 -6.12
C LEU A 257 -17.72 -0.11 -6.62
N PHE A 258 -16.41 -0.31 -6.65
CA PHE A 258 -15.43 0.61 -7.21
C PHE A 258 -15.71 0.88 -8.69
N ARG A 259 -15.76 -0.15 -9.55
CA ARG A 259 -16.02 0.00 -10.99
C ARG A 259 -17.35 0.71 -11.28
N GLN A 260 -18.39 0.43 -10.50
CA GLN A 260 -19.69 1.10 -10.64
C GLN A 260 -19.63 2.61 -10.35
N HIS A 261 -18.67 3.06 -9.53
CA HIS A 261 -18.54 4.44 -9.07
C HIS A 261 -17.24 5.12 -9.50
N ALA A 262 -16.47 4.52 -10.40
CA ALA A 262 -15.19 5.06 -10.87
C ALA A 262 -15.35 6.45 -11.51
N SER A 263 -16.48 6.68 -12.17
CA SER A 263 -16.84 7.97 -12.79
C SER A 263 -17.67 8.88 -11.87
N SER A 264 -17.95 8.48 -10.63
CA SER A 264 -18.69 9.32 -9.69
C SER A 264 -17.82 10.52 -9.27
N PRO A 265 -18.34 11.76 -9.28
CA PRO A 265 -17.56 12.92 -8.89
C PRO A 265 -17.35 13.03 -7.36
N ASP A 266 -18.21 12.39 -6.56
CA ASP A 266 -18.33 12.68 -5.12
C ASP A 266 -18.48 11.42 -4.25
N ARG A 267 -18.44 10.21 -4.80
CA ARG A 267 -18.60 8.95 -4.05
C ARG A 267 -17.49 7.95 -4.29
N ARG A 268 -16.89 7.44 -3.22
CA ARG A 268 -15.90 6.35 -3.29
C ARG A 268 -16.28 5.21 -2.34
N PRO A 269 -15.93 3.96 -2.68
CA PRO A 269 -15.92 2.90 -1.68
C PRO A 269 -15.02 3.31 -0.51
N ALA A 270 -15.39 2.90 0.69
CA ALA A 270 -14.61 3.14 1.89
C ALA A 270 -14.53 1.88 2.74
N LEU A 271 -13.46 1.81 3.54
CA LEU A 271 -13.19 0.70 4.45
C LEU A 271 -13.23 1.18 5.89
N PHE A 272 -13.81 0.37 6.76
CA PHE A 272 -13.71 0.56 8.21
C PHE A 272 -12.32 0.15 8.72
N PRO A 273 -11.85 0.69 9.86
CA PRO A 273 -10.60 0.25 10.47
C PRO A 273 -10.57 -1.27 10.69
N GLY A 274 -9.54 -1.94 10.16
CA GLY A 274 -9.35 -3.38 10.28
C GLY A 274 -10.29 -4.24 9.42
N GLN A 275 -11.13 -3.64 8.56
CA GLN A 275 -11.98 -4.38 7.63
C GLN A 275 -11.13 -5.09 6.57
N ALA A 276 -11.35 -6.39 6.39
CA ALA A 276 -10.74 -7.14 5.31
C ALA A 276 -11.27 -6.65 3.95
N PHE A 277 -10.39 -6.53 2.96
CA PHE A 277 -10.74 -6.09 1.61
C PHE A 277 -10.30 -7.07 0.51
N GLY A 278 -9.56 -8.09 0.89
CA GLY A 278 -9.10 -9.15 0.01
C GLY A 278 -8.33 -10.20 0.79
N ARG A 279 -7.69 -11.12 0.08
CA ARG A 279 -6.83 -12.16 0.65
C ARG A 279 -5.52 -12.26 -0.10
N ALA A 280 -4.43 -12.66 0.52
CA ALA A 280 -3.17 -12.87 -0.20
C ALA A 280 -3.32 -13.99 -1.25
N ILE A 281 -2.84 -13.76 -2.48
CA ILE A 281 -2.85 -14.79 -3.54
C ILE A 281 -1.78 -15.85 -3.25
N GLY A 282 -0.62 -15.42 -2.78
CA GLY A 282 0.55 -16.26 -2.61
C GLY A 282 1.15 -16.21 -1.21
N ASP A 283 2.43 -16.53 -1.16
CA ASP A 283 3.27 -16.49 0.05
C ASP A 283 3.81 -15.09 0.38
N SER A 284 3.46 -14.10 -0.45
CA SER A 284 3.74 -12.70 -0.18
C SER A 284 2.75 -11.75 -0.86
N ILE A 285 2.64 -10.55 -0.28
CA ILE A 285 2.02 -9.37 -0.87
C ILE A 285 3.07 -8.27 -0.97
N GLU A 286 2.88 -7.27 -1.81
CA GLU A 286 3.75 -6.09 -1.83
C GLU A 286 2.96 -4.86 -1.38
N ILE A 287 3.62 -4.02 -0.58
CA ILE A 287 3.07 -2.74 -0.13
C ILE A 287 3.98 -1.58 -0.49
N ALA A 288 3.35 -0.44 -0.77
CA ALA A 288 4.01 0.84 -0.95
C ALA A 288 3.15 1.91 -0.26
N VAL A 289 3.76 3.03 0.14
CA VAL A 289 3.05 4.12 0.78
C VAL A 289 3.53 5.45 0.25
N ARG A 290 2.61 6.36 -0.03
CA ARG A 290 2.90 7.77 -0.30
C ARG A 290 2.58 8.64 0.89
N ASP A 291 3.37 9.69 1.06
CA ASP A 291 2.98 10.89 1.80
C ASP A 291 2.94 12.06 0.81
N SER A 292 1.75 12.63 0.63
CA SER A 292 1.57 13.88 -0.11
C SER A 292 2.22 13.85 -1.50
N GLY A 293 1.99 12.75 -2.24
CA GLY A 293 2.43 12.58 -3.62
C GLY A 293 3.75 11.83 -3.81
N THR A 294 4.58 11.67 -2.78
CA THR A 294 5.90 11.02 -2.90
C THR A 294 5.88 9.64 -2.25
N LEU A 295 6.41 8.60 -2.91
CA LEU A 295 6.57 7.30 -2.25
C LEU A 295 7.59 7.42 -1.11
N MET A 296 7.33 6.70 -0.02
CA MET A 296 8.15 6.70 1.19
C MET A 296 8.77 5.31 1.38
N ASP A 297 9.75 5.20 2.30
CA ASP A 297 10.29 3.90 2.67
C ASP A 297 9.35 3.15 3.64
N PRO A 298 8.65 2.08 3.20
CA PRO A 298 7.69 1.33 4.04
C PRO A 298 8.38 0.55 5.18
N ARG A 299 9.72 0.54 5.24
CA ARG A 299 10.49 -0.09 6.33
C ARG A 299 10.67 0.82 7.55
N SER A 300 10.28 2.10 7.48
CA SER A 300 10.43 3.02 8.62
C SER A 300 9.72 2.49 9.86
N ASP A 301 10.49 2.09 10.87
CA ASP A 301 9.98 1.56 12.14
C ASP A 301 9.08 2.58 12.83
N LYS A 302 9.56 3.83 12.92
CA LYS A 302 8.92 4.88 13.69
C LYS A 302 7.60 5.38 13.08
N ASP A 303 7.38 5.16 11.78
CA ASP A 303 6.24 5.74 11.05
C ASP A 303 5.13 4.72 10.80
N TRP A 304 5.47 3.45 10.59
CA TRP A 304 4.51 2.45 10.12
C TRP A 304 4.35 1.22 11.03
N TRP A 305 5.29 0.96 11.95
CA TRP A 305 5.41 -0.30 12.70
C TRP A 305 5.39 -0.12 14.22
#